data_AF-A0A1H8DPD3-F1
#
_entry.id   AF-A0A1H8DPD3-F1
#
_cell.length_a   1.000
_cell.length_b   1.000
_cell.length_c   1.000
_cell.angle_alpha   90.00
_cell.angle_beta   90.00
_cell.angle_gamma   90.00
#
_symmetry.space_group_name_H-M   'P 1'
#
loop_
_entity.id
_entity.type
_entity.pdbx_description
1 polymer ?
#
loop_
_entity_poly.entity_id
_entity_poly.type
_entity_poly.pdbx_seq_one_letter_code
_entity_poly.pdbx_strand_id
1 'polypeptide(L)'
;MLAASAVLVLSACGGKTMIESDMSHLVSASPASPWLTVENPGVAVLTVTGLEQKQKVQVAPDVATAVEARLRTMLQPKYFTDLIVNCRGLQVAVGAKTEAEPPSLDIDMSVGCRIVARGLVSTRSYRLHRSQAIDPAAAHLDTAVPALIDGASTELADRIWTGVLATGAKR
;
A
#
# COMPACT_ATOMS: atom_id res chain seq x y z
N MET A 1 -32.98 45.06 29.20
CA MET A 1 -32.63 43.85 29.96
C MET A 1 -31.66 43.05 29.09
N LEU A 2 -30.38 42.97 29.48
CA LEU A 2 -29.72 41.74 29.98
C LEU A 2 -29.76 40.59 28.95
N ALA A 3 -28.68 39.95 28.51
CA ALA A 3 -27.29 39.93 28.96
C ALA A 3 -26.39 39.29 27.88
N ALA A 4 -25.08 39.54 28.02
CA ALA A 4 -23.96 39.00 27.29
C ALA A 4 -23.80 37.47 27.41
N SER A 5 -22.98 36.88 26.53
CA SER A 5 -21.97 35.81 26.74
C SER A 5 -21.92 34.87 25.52
N ALA A 6 -20.81 34.34 25.01
CA ALA A 6 -19.38 34.56 25.15
C ALA A 6 -18.78 33.71 24.01
N VAL A 7 -17.71 34.21 23.39
CA VAL A 7 -16.83 33.43 22.51
C VAL A 7 -16.21 32.29 23.33
N LEU A 8 -15.93 31.14 22.72
CA LEU A 8 -14.63 30.44 22.72
C LEU A 8 -14.77 28.93 22.46
N VAL A 9 -14.18 28.53 21.33
CA VAL A 9 -13.32 27.36 21.19
C VAL A 9 -13.96 26.03 21.59
N LEU A 10 -14.54 25.34 20.61
CA LEU A 10 -14.58 23.88 20.61
C LEU A 10 -13.13 23.38 20.46
N SER A 11 -12.50 23.24 21.61
CA SER A 11 -11.59 22.16 21.97
C SER A 11 -10.82 21.54 20.80
N ALA A 12 -9.57 21.97 20.65
CA ALA A 12 -8.52 21.11 20.17
C ALA A 12 -8.54 19.79 20.96
N CYS A 13 -9.13 18.75 20.36
CA CYS A 13 -9.09 17.41 20.89
C CYS A 13 -7.70 16.85 20.59
N GLY A 14 -6.75 17.18 21.49
CA GLY A 14 -5.39 16.66 21.53
C GLY A 14 -5.34 15.18 21.91
N GLY A 15 -5.81 14.31 21.02
CA GLY A 15 -5.60 12.87 21.11
C GLY A 15 -5.16 12.38 19.74
N LYS A 16 -3.95 11.81 19.65
CA LYS A 16 -3.32 11.19 18.47
C LYS A 16 -4.38 10.76 17.44
N THR A 17 -4.67 11.64 16.50
CA THR A 17 -5.74 11.43 15.52
C THR A 17 -5.26 10.34 14.58
N MET A 18 -5.98 9.22 14.60
CA MET A 18 -5.83 8.18 13.60
C MET A 18 -6.48 8.71 12.32
N ILE A 19 -5.72 8.78 11.24
CA ILE A 19 -6.20 9.23 9.95
C ILE A 19 -6.79 8.01 9.27
N GLU A 20 -8.08 8.07 8.95
CA GLU A 20 -8.73 7.00 8.20
C GLU A 20 -8.49 7.19 6.69
N SER A 21 -8.16 6.09 6.02
CA SER A 21 -7.89 6.04 4.59
C SER A 21 -8.71 4.90 3.97
N ASP A 22 -9.54 5.24 2.99
CA ASP A 22 -10.35 4.26 2.27
C ASP A 22 -9.62 3.75 1.01
N MET A 23 -9.45 2.43 0.94
CA MET A 23 -8.92 1.68 -0.20
C MET A 23 -9.96 0.71 -0.79
N SER A 24 -11.23 0.80 -0.39
CA SER A 24 -12.28 -0.13 -0.79
C SER A 24 -12.44 -0.23 -2.31
N HIS A 25 -12.20 0.87 -3.03
CA HIS A 25 -12.24 0.91 -4.49
C HIS A 25 -11.25 -0.05 -5.17
N LEU A 26 -10.07 -0.28 -4.56
CA LEU A 26 -9.07 -1.22 -5.08
C LEU A 26 -9.57 -2.66 -5.01
N VAL A 27 -10.32 -2.98 -3.95
CA VAL A 27 -10.81 -4.34 -3.67
C VAL A 27 -12.11 -4.63 -4.41
N SER A 28 -13.04 -3.68 -4.45
CA SER A 28 -14.34 -3.87 -5.13
C SER A 28 -14.20 -4.13 -6.63
N ALA A 29 -13.15 -3.59 -7.25
CA ALA A 29 -12.86 -3.76 -8.67
C ALA A 29 -12.01 -5.03 -8.97
N SER A 30 -11.58 -5.75 -7.93
CA SER A 30 -10.64 -6.86 -8.09
C SER A 30 -11.31 -8.11 -8.65
N PRO A 31 -10.75 -8.75 -9.70
CA PRO A 31 -11.26 -10.02 -10.19
C PRO A 31 -10.97 -11.15 -9.21
N ALA A 32 -11.78 -12.21 -9.26
CA ALA A 32 -11.48 -13.45 -8.55
C ALA A 32 -10.29 -14.17 -9.21
N SER A 33 -9.14 -14.19 -8.53
CA SER A 33 -7.91 -14.85 -9.00
C SER A 33 -7.38 -15.79 -7.91
N PRO A 34 -7.94 -16.99 -7.75
CA PRO A 34 -7.56 -17.93 -6.69
C PRO A 34 -6.12 -18.44 -6.83
N TRP A 35 -5.51 -18.24 -8.00
CA TRP A 35 -4.13 -18.57 -8.30
C TRP A 35 -3.12 -17.54 -7.78
N LEU A 36 -3.58 -16.41 -7.23
CA LEU A 36 -2.74 -15.35 -6.68
C LEU A 36 -3.17 -15.02 -5.24
N THR A 37 -2.21 -15.11 -4.32
CA THR A 37 -2.41 -14.77 -2.90
C THR A 37 -1.27 -13.91 -2.34
N VAL A 38 -1.61 -13.04 -1.38
CA VAL A 38 -0.67 -12.26 -0.58
C VAL A 38 -0.99 -12.45 0.90
N GLU A 39 -0.17 -13.25 1.57
CA GLU A 39 -0.33 -13.54 3.00
C GLU A 39 0.40 -12.50 3.87
N ASN A 40 -0.33 -11.90 4.82
CA ASN A 40 0.21 -11.04 5.87
C ASN A 40 -0.74 -11.01 7.09
N PRO A 41 -0.26 -10.78 8.33
CA PRO A 41 -1.08 -10.47 9.53
C PRO A 41 -2.06 -9.28 9.46
N GLY A 42 -2.54 -8.85 8.29
CA GLY A 42 -3.61 -7.84 8.19
C GLY A 42 -3.20 -6.47 8.74
N VAL A 43 -2.01 -5.98 8.36
CA VAL A 43 -1.54 -4.65 8.77
C VAL A 43 -2.52 -3.61 8.23
N ALA A 44 -3.34 -3.08 9.11
CA ALA A 44 -4.33 -2.04 8.80
C ALA A 44 -3.92 -0.66 9.31
N VAL A 45 -2.86 -0.55 10.12
CA VAL A 45 -2.39 0.74 10.66
C VAL A 45 -0.92 0.94 10.31
N LEU A 46 -0.64 2.00 9.54
CA LEU A 46 0.69 2.44 9.16
C LEU A 46 1.09 3.63 10.02
N THR A 47 2.30 3.59 10.59
CA THR A 47 2.87 4.76 11.29
C THR A 47 3.75 5.51 10.31
N VAL A 48 3.40 6.76 10.02
CA VAL A 48 4.18 7.65 9.17
C VAL A 48 5.23 8.34 10.04
N THR A 49 6.50 8.10 9.73
CA THR A 49 7.66 8.70 10.41
C THR A 49 8.12 9.97 9.69
N GLY A 50 9.03 10.74 10.29
CA GLY A 50 9.67 11.88 9.63
C GLY A 50 8.81 13.15 9.49
N LEU A 51 7.57 13.13 9.94
CA LEU A 51 6.76 14.34 10.20
C LEU A 51 7.08 14.89 11.60
N GLU A 52 6.77 16.18 11.84
CA GLU A 52 6.93 16.82 13.16
C GLU A 52 6.30 16.02 14.30
N GLN A 53 5.18 15.36 14.01
CA GLN A 53 4.54 14.39 14.89
C GLN A 53 4.35 13.06 14.18
N LYS A 54 4.58 11.94 14.89
CA LYS A 54 4.25 10.60 14.37
C LYS A 54 2.75 10.50 14.13
N GLN A 55 2.35 10.41 12.87
CA GLN A 55 0.95 10.24 12.48
C GLN A 55 0.66 8.76 12.20
N LYS A 56 -0.55 8.31 12.52
CA LYS A 56 -1.00 6.95 12.24
C LYS A 56 -2.09 7.02 11.19
N VAL A 57 -1.95 6.23 10.14
CA VAL A 57 -2.93 6.09 9.07
C VAL A 57 -3.53 4.70 9.18
N GLN A 58 -4.82 4.62 9.48
CA GLN A 58 -5.59 3.38 9.38
C GLN A 58 -6.12 3.24 7.97
N VAL A 59 -5.69 2.21 7.28
CA VAL A 59 -6.16 1.85 5.95
C VAL A 59 -7.20 0.75 6.04
N ALA A 60 -8.30 0.92 5.30
CA ALA A 60 -9.36 -0.08 5.17
C ALA A 60 -9.75 -0.22 3.70
N PRO A 61 -9.72 -1.43 3.11
CA PRO A 61 -9.21 -2.70 3.64
C PRO A 61 -7.72 -2.67 4.01
N ASP A 62 -7.23 -3.68 4.74
CA ASP A 62 -5.84 -3.72 5.18
C ASP A 62 -4.85 -3.75 3.99
N VAL A 63 -3.59 -3.42 4.25
CA VAL A 63 -2.56 -3.28 3.20
C VAL A 63 -2.41 -4.54 2.35
N ALA A 64 -2.46 -5.73 2.96
CA ALA A 64 -2.28 -6.97 2.19
C ALA A 64 -3.46 -7.25 1.28
N THR A 65 -4.68 -7.00 1.76
CA THR A 65 -5.89 -7.11 0.96
C THR A 65 -5.86 -6.15 -0.24
N ALA A 66 -5.45 -4.89 -0.03
CA ALA A 66 -5.34 -3.91 -1.12
C ALA A 66 -4.24 -4.27 -2.14
N VAL A 67 -3.06 -4.70 -1.66
CA VAL A 67 -1.96 -5.17 -2.53
C VAL A 67 -2.40 -6.38 -3.33
N GLU A 68 -3.00 -7.39 -2.70
CA GLU A 68 -3.53 -8.57 -3.38
C GLU A 68 -4.53 -8.18 -4.46
N ALA A 69 -5.51 -7.35 -4.10
CA ALA A 69 -6.53 -6.89 -5.03
C ALA A 69 -5.94 -6.20 -6.26
N ARG A 70 -4.93 -5.34 -6.05
CA ARG A 70 -4.23 -4.65 -7.14
C ARG A 70 -3.42 -5.60 -8.01
N LEU A 71 -2.70 -6.55 -7.40
CA LEU A 71 -1.96 -7.58 -8.12
C LEU A 71 -2.89 -8.42 -9.01
N ARG A 72 -4.05 -8.83 -8.47
CA ARG A 72 -5.08 -9.55 -9.25
C ARG A 72 -5.53 -8.74 -10.45
N THR A 73 -5.91 -7.48 -10.25
CA THR A 73 -6.34 -6.60 -11.35
C THR A 73 -5.29 -6.49 -12.45
N MET A 74 -4.02 -6.31 -12.09
CA MET A 74 -2.93 -6.12 -13.05
C MET A 74 -2.50 -7.42 -13.74
N LEU A 75 -2.55 -8.55 -13.04
CA LEU A 75 -2.00 -9.82 -13.54
C LEU A 75 -3.08 -10.75 -14.12
N GLN A 76 -4.35 -10.52 -13.83
CA GLN A 76 -5.45 -11.32 -14.39
C GLN A 76 -5.42 -11.42 -15.92
N PRO A 77 -5.19 -10.32 -16.69
CA PRO A 77 -5.11 -10.42 -18.16
C PRO A 77 -3.94 -11.24 -18.67
N LYS A 78 -2.97 -11.58 -17.81
CA LYS A 78 -1.73 -12.32 -18.14
C LYS A 78 -1.79 -13.77 -17.70
N TYR A 79 -2.87 -14.19 -17.03
CA TYR A 79 -3.06 -15.56 -16.58
C TYR A 79 -2.97 -16.58 -17.73
N PHE A 80 -2.50 -17.78 -17.37
CA PHE A 80 -2.51 -19.00 -18.15
C PHE A 80 -2.56 -20.21 -17.19
N THR A 81 -2.98 -21.37 -17.69
CA THR A 81 -3.13 -22.60 -16.90
C THR A 81 -1.83 -22.97 -16.17
N ASP A 82 -1.96 -23.44 -14.92
CA ASP A 82 -0.85 -23.82 -14.04
C ASP A 82 0.11 -22.68 -13.66
N LEU A 83 -0.37 -21.43 -13.72
CA LEU A 83 0.26 -20.30 -13.04
C LEU A 83 -0.28 -20.21 -11.62
N ILE A 84 0.61 -20.19 -10.61
CA ILE A 84 0.31 -19.94 -9.20
C ILE A 84 1.34 -18.95 -8.66
N VAL A 85 0.89 -17.90 -7.97
CA VAL A 85 1.74 -16.88 -7.35
C VAL A 85 1.32 -16.71 -5.90
N ASN A 86 2.18 -17.17 -4.98
CA ASN A 86 1.94 -17.05 -3.55
C ASN A 86 2.98 -16.11 -2.95
N CYS A 87 2.55 -14.93 -2.54
CA CYS A 87 3.37 -13.93 -1.89
C CYS A 87 3.15 -13.96 -0.37
N ARG A 88 4.22 -13.80 0.41
CA ARG A 88 4.19 -13.85 1.87
C ARG A 88 5.21 -12.91 2.49
N GLY A 89 4.99 -12.58 3.76
CA GLY A 89 5.91 -11.74 4.52
C GLY A 89 5.96 -10.32 3.98
N LEU A 90 4.81 -9.79 3.56
CA LEU A 90 4.67 -8.41 3.11
C LEU A 90 5.01 -7.47 4.28
N GLN A 91 5.96 -6.57 4.06
CA GLN A 91 6.35 -5.53 5.00
C GLN A 91 6.23 -4.19 4.30
N VAL A 92 5.66 -3.21 5.01
CA VAL A 92 5.49 -1.84 4.51
C VAL A 92 5.93 -0.86 5.59
N ALA A 93 6.78 0.08 5.22
CA ALA A 93 7.15 1.22 6.03
C ALA A 93 6.88 2.51 5.23
N VAL A 94 6.37 3.53 5.91
CA VAL A 94 6.08 4.83 5.31
C VAL A 94 6.77 5.92 6.12
N GLY A 95 7.43 6.86 5.44
CA GLY A 95 8.14 7.95 6.09
C GLY A 95 8.13 9.21 5.22
N ALA A 96 8.02 10.36 5.87
CA ALA A 96 8.16 11.66 5.22
C ALA A 96 9.61 12.16 5.34
N LYS A 97 10.08 12.85 4.31
CA LYS A 97 11.33 13.61 4.28
C LYS A 97 10.97 15.09 4.11
N THR A 98 10.65 15.75 5.22
CA THR A 98 10.19 17.14 5.22
C THR A 98 11.29 18.15 4.92
N GLU A 99 12.55 17.78 5.16
CA GLU A 99 13.73 18.62 4.91
C GLU A 99 14.35 18.39 3.50
N ALA A 100 13.81 17.45 2.72
CA ALA A 100 14.23 17.26 1.33
C ALA A 100 13.66 18.37 0.44
N GLU A 101 14.31 18.62 -0.71
CA GLU A 101 13.83 19.58 -1.70
C GLU A 101 13.62 18.89 -3.06
N PRO A 102 12.35 18.66 -3.49
CA PRO A 102 11.11 18.95 -2.75
C PRO A 102 10.86 17.95 -1.60
N PRO A 103 10.06 18.33 -0.58
CA PRO A 103 9.67 17.40 0.47
C PRO A 103 8.91 16.19 -0.08
N SER A 104 9.13 15.02 0.51
CA SER A 104 8.58 13.77 -0.02
C SER A 104 7.95 12.87 1.04
N LEU A 105 7.03 12.03 0.59
CA LEU A 105 6.54 10.86 1.31
C LEU A 105 7.01 9.62 0.59
N ASP A 106 7.63 8.72 1.34
CA ASP A 106 8.28 7.53 0.85
C ASP A 106 7.58 6.29 1.40
N ILE A 107 7.51 5.24 0.57
CA ILE A 107 7.10 3.91 0.96
C ILE A 107 8.21 2.91 0.62
N ASP A 108 8.59 2.12 1.61
CA ASP A 108 9.42 0.94 1.44
C ASP A 108 8.54 -0.30 1.57
N MET A 109 8.48 -1.11 0.52
CA MET A 109 7.70 -2.34 0.49
C MET A 109 8.61 -3.52 0.19
N SER A 110 8.46 -4.61 0.95
CA SER A 110 9.14 -5.87 0.64
C SER A 110 8.22 -7.07 0.79
N VAL A 111 8.42 -8.07 -0.06
CA VAL A 111 7.60 -9.30 -0.05
C VAL A 111 8.38 -10.44 -0.72
N GLY A 112 8.20 -11.66 -0.21
CA GLY A 112 8.72 -12.87 -0.87
C GLY A 112 7.61 -13.57 -1.63
N CYS A 113 7.81 -13.89 -2.90
CA CYS A 113 6.85 -14.63 -3.71
C CYS A 113 7.44 -15.94 -4.22
N ARG A 114 6.61 -16.99 -4.15
CA ARG A 114 6.82 -18.26 -4.84
C ARG A 114 5.95 -18.27 -6.09
N ILE A 115 6.57 -18.46 -7.23
CA ILE A 115 5.94 -18.53 -8.55
C ILE A 115 6.04 -19.98 -9.03
N VAL A 116 4.92 -20.56 -9.40
CA VAL A 116 4.84 -21.82 -10.13
C VAL A 116 4.23 -21.53 -11.49
N ALA A 117 4.92 -21.86 -12.57
CA ALA A 117 4.46 -21.64 -13.92
C ALA A 117 4.64 -22.93 -14.73
N ARG A 118 3.54 -23.66 -14.98
CA ARG A 118 3.56 -24.98 -15.65
C ARG A 118 4.54 -25.96 -14.99
N GLY A 119 4.52 -26.01 -13.66
CA GLY A 119 5.40 -26.86 -12.86
C GLY A 119 6.82 -26.31 -12.65
N LEU A 120 7.23 -25.25 -13.35
CA LEU A 120 8.50 -24.58 -13.11
C LEU A 120 8.38 -23.65 -11.91
N VAL A 121 9.27 -23.83 -10.93
CA VAL A 121 9.22 -23.11 -9.66
C VAL A 121 10.32 -22.07 -9.59
N SER A 122 9.97 -20.84 -9.20
CA SER A 122 10.92 -19.80 -8.83
C SER A 122 10.50 -19.14 -7.52
N THR A 123 11.47 -18.82 -6.68
CA THR A 123 11.24 -18.01 -5.47
C THR A 123 12.00 -16.70 -5.65
N ARG A 124 11.32 -15.58 -5.44
CA ARG A 124 11.87 -14.23 -5.58
C ARG A 124 11.51 -13.40 -4.36
N SER A 125 12.41 -12.51 -3.96
CA SER A 125 12.12 -11.48 -2.98
C SER A 125 12.15 -10.13 -3.69
N TYR A 126 11.09 -9.36 -3.50
CA TYR A 126 10.96 -8.02 -4.06
C TYR A 126 11.18 -7.00 -2.95
N ARG A 127 11.93 -5.95 -3.29
CA ARG A 127 12.08 -4.74 -2.49
C ARG A 127 11.84 -3.55 -3.39
N LEU A 128 10.94 -2.67 -2.96
CA LEU A 128 10.44 -1.53 -3.71
C LEU A 128 10.59 -0.32 -2.81
N HIS A 129 11.03 0.77 -3.42
CA HIS A 129 11.03 2.08 -2.81
C HIS A 129 10.31 3.00 -3.77
N ARG A 130 9.29 3.71 -3.29
CA ARG A 130 8.60 4.72 -4.07
C ARG A 130 8.51 5.99 -3.24
N SER A 131 8.70 7.11 -3.91
CA SER A 131 8.62 8.44 -3.33
C SER A 131 7.63 9.28 -4.11
N GLN A 132 6.90 10.14 -3.42
CA GLN A 132 6.05 11.17 -4.04
C GLN A 132 6.25 12.50 -3.30
N ALA A 133 6.18 13.61 -4.03
CA ALA A 133 6.23 14.92 -3.43
C ALA A 133 5.01 15.14 -2.52
N ILE A 134 5.20 15.84 -1.40
CA ILE A 134 4.12 16.27 -0.50
C ILE A 134 4.30 17.73 -0.12
N ASP A 135 3.19 18.37 0.26
CA ASP A 135 3.23 19.59 1.05
C ASP A 135 3.32 19.21 2.53
N PRO A 136 4.42 19.51 3.26
CA PRO A 136 4.53 19.18 4.68
C PRO A 136 3.45 19.84 5.55
N ALA A 137 2.92 21.00 5.14
CA ALA A 137 1.87 21.70 5.87
C ALA A 137 0.48 21.08 5.63
N ALA A 138 0.30 20.36 4.53
CA ALA A 138 -0.93 19.71 4.13
C ALA A 138 -0.65 18.36 3.45
N ALA A 139 -0.06 17.41 4.19
CA ALA A 139 0.44 16.17 3.61
C ALA A 139 -0.65 15.22 3.07
N HIS A 140 -1.94 15.49 3.38
CA HIS A 140 -3.10 14.72 2.93
C HIS A 140 -2.88 13.20 3.02
N LEU A 141 -2.39 12.73 4.18
CA LEU A 141 -1.99 11.33 4.36
C LEU A 141 -3.13 10.33 4.12
N ASP A 142 -4.38 10.79 4.29
CA ASP A 142 -5.61 10.06 3.99
C ASP A 142 -5.66 9.58 2.54
N THR A 143 -5.09 10.34 1.60
CA THR A 143 -5.04 10.00 0.17
C THR A 143 -3.64 9.67 -0.32
N ALA A 144 -2.62 10.33 0.23
CA ALA A 144 -1.22 10.14 -0.15
C ALA A 144 -0.71 8.73 0.16
N VAL A 145 -1.06 8.16 1.32
CA VAL A 145 -0.64 6.80 1.70
C VAL A 145 -1.28 5.73 0.81
N PRO A 146 -2.62 5.72 0.57
CA PRO A 146 -3.23 4.85 -0.41
C PRO A 146 -2.61 4.94 -1.81
N ALA A 147 -2.33 6.16 -2.29
CA ALA A 147 -1.71 6.36 -3.61
C ALA A 147 -0.30 5.75 -3.70
N LEU A 148 0.50 5.87 -2.64
CA LEU A 148 1.80 5.21 -2.55
C LEU A 148 1.68 3.69 -2.54
N ILE A 149 0.73 3.13 -1.80
CA ILE A 149 0.47 1.67 -1.75
C ILE A 149 0.05 1.14 -3.12
N ASP A 150 -0.93 1.78 -3.77
CA ASP A 150 -1.39 1.38 -5.12
C ASP A 150 -0.26 1.47 -6.15
N GLY A 151 0.52 2.56 -6.07
CA GLY A 151 1.69 2.76 -6.89
C GLY A 151 2.74 1.66 -6.72
N ALA A 152 3.15 1.38 -5.48
CA ALA A 152 4.11 0.31 -5.18
C ALA A 152 3.57 -1.07 -5.58
N SER A 153 2.27 -1.32 -5.41
CA SER A 153 1.61 -2.56 -5.81
C SER A 153 1.59 -2.75 -7.33
N THR A 154 1.44 -1.66 -8.08
CA THR A 154 1.54 -1.67 -9.55
C THR A 154 2.95 -2.06 -10.00
N GLU A 155 3.99 -1.46 -9.42
CA GLU A 155 5.38 -1.84 -9.71
C GLU A 155 5.69 -3.29 -9.30
N LEU A 156 5.14 -3.73 -8.15
CA LEU A 156 5.25 -5.11 -7.72
C LEU A 156 4.67 -6.08 -8.76
N ALA A 157 3.50 -5.76 -9.32
CA ALA A 157 2.87 -6.59 -10.36
C ALA A 157 3.80 -6.76 -11.58
N ASP A 158 4.39 -5.67 -12.06
CA ASP A 158 5.30 -5.70 -13.21
C ASP A 158 6.55 -6.55 -12.93
N ARG A 159 7.09 -6.46 -11.72
CA ARG A 159 8.24 -7.25 -11.29
C ARG A 159 7.90 -8.72 -11.05
N ILE A 160 6.71 -9.03 -10.54
CA ILE A 160 6.20 -10.40 -10.45
C ILE A 160 6.08 -10.99 -11.85
N TRP A 161 5.48 -10.25 -12.80
CA TRP A 161 5.34 -10.72 -14.17
C TRP A 161 6.70 -10.99 -14.84
N THR A 162 7.67 -10.10 -14.64
CA THR A 162 9.05 -10.33 -15.08
C THR A 162 9.62 -11.61 -14.46
N GLY A 163 9.33 -11.87 -13.18
CA GLY A 163 9.68 -13.12 -12.49
C GLY A 163 9.01 -14.35 -13.11
N VAL A 164 7.75 -14.25 -13.51
CA VAL A 164 7.01 -15.32 -14.23
C VAL A 164 7.69 -15.61 -15.56
N LEU A 165 7.97 -14.59 -16.38
CA LEU A 165 8.64 -14.77 -17.67
C LEU A 165 10.05 -15.39 -17.50
N ALA A 166 10.77 -14.99 -16.46
CA ALA A 166 12.08 -15.53 -16.14
C ALA A 166 12.06 -17.00 -15.70
N THR A 167 10.90 -17.60 -15.43
CA THR A 167 10.79 -19.07 -15.25
C THR A 167 11.05 -19.84 -16.54
N GLY A 168 10.91 -19.20 -17.70
CA GLY A 168 10.98 -19.84 -19.02
C GLY A 168 9.65 -20.45 -19.50
N ALA A 169 8.57 -20.30 -18.72
CA ALA A 169 7.24 -20.73 -19.14
C ALA A 169 6.75 -19.90 -20.33
N LYS A 170 6.28 -20.58 -21.39
CA LYS A 170 5.62 -19.94 -22.53
C LYS A 170 4.12 -19.82 -22.24
N ARG A 171 3.53 -18.67 -22.60
CA ARG A 171 2.09 -18.46 -22.50
C ARG A 171 1.33 -19.33 -23.49
#